data_AF-A0AB37E8N1-F1
#
_entry.id   AF-A0AB37E8N1-F1
#
_cell.length_a   1.000
_cell.length_b   1.000
_cell.length_c   1.000
_cell.angle_alpha   90.00
_cell.angle_beta   90.00
_cell.angle_gamma   90.00
#
_symmetry.space_group_name_H-M   'P 1'
#
loop_
_entity.id
_entity.type
_entity.pdbx_description
1 polymer ?
#
loop_
_entity_poly.entity_id
_entity_poly.type
_entity_poly.pdbx_seq_one_letter_code
_entity_poly.pdbx_strand_id
1 'polypeptide(L)'
;MTTEPNFTAGQEPEGKVAALIAWALFILSIPSANVLVLVGLVVSYVARGTAVGVARQHIEAQISLFWSVSWWTIAAWIGIAVSALASVFLVGIPFLLLFVLIWFLLSVWFTVKSVLGLINLLQNRPI
;
A
#
# COMPACT_ATOMS: atom_id res chain seq x y z
N MET A 1 -13.76 41.89 2.36
CA MET A 1 -14.10 40.45 2.32
C MET A 1 -13.19 39.77 3.32
N THR A 2 -13.67 39.53 4.54
CA THR A 2 -12.90 38.85 5.58
C THR A 2 -12.89 37.36 5.28
N THR A 3 -11.72 36.80 5.01
CA THR A 3 -11.52 35.36 4.85
C THR A 3 -11.64 34.72 6.23
N GLU A 4 -12.86 34.44 6.69
CA GLU A 4 -13.04 33.65 7.91
C GLU A 4 -12.51 32.22 7.66
N PRO A 5 -11.67 31.68 8.55
CA PRO A 5 -11.28 30.29 8.47
C PRO A 5 -12.52 29.42 8.66
N ASN A 6 -12.89 28.70 7.61
CA ASN A 6 -14.03 27.81 7.60
C ASN A 6 -13.65 26.47 8.26
N PHE A 7 -14.17 26.24 9.48
CA PHE A 7 -13.91 25.03 10.28
C PHE A 7 -14.97 23.93 10.07
N THR A 8 -15.71 23.96 8.97
CA THR A 8 -16.70 22.93 8.66
C THR A 8 -16.01 21.62 8.30
N ALA A 9 -16.20 20.58 9.11
CA ALA A 9 -15.75 19.22 8.79
C ALA A 9 -16.44 18.71 7.51
N GLY A 10 -15.68 18.05 6.63
CA GLY A 10 -16.11 17.50 5.34
C GLY A 10 -15.75 18.34 4.10
N GLN A 11 -14.76 19.24 4.15
CA GLN A 11 -14.32 20.01 2.96
C GLN A 11 -13.48 19.13 2.00
N GLU A 12 -13.50 19.40 0.69
CA GLU A 12 -12.72 18.65 -0.32
C GLU A 12 -11.21 18.45 -0.02
N PRO A 13 -10.50 19.34 0.71
CA PRO A 13 -9.11 19.08 1.09
C PRO A 13 -8.94 18.06 2.23
N GLU A 14 -10.00 17.80 3.00
CA GLU A 14 -9.91 16.93 4.18
C GLU A 14 -9.65 15.47 3.78
N GLY A 15 -8.55 14.93 4.30
CA GLY A 15 -8.08 13.58 3.99
C GLY A 15 -7.20 13.48 2.74
N LYS A 16 -7.14 14.49 1.86
CA LYS A 16 -6.26 14.45 0.67
C LYS A 16 -4.78 14.41 1.06
N VAL A 17 -4.38 15.22 2.04
CA VAL A 17 -3.00 15.22 2.56
C VAL A 17 -2.65 13.87 3.18
N ALA A 18 -3.56 13.29 3.96
CA ALA A 18 -3.35 11.96 4.56
C ALA A 18 -3.25 10.86 3.50
N ALA A 19 -4.09 10.89 2.47
CA ALA A 19 -4.03 9.97 1.35
C ALA A 19 -2.72 10.12 0.55
N LEU A 20 -2.21 11.34 0.36
CA LEU A 20 -0.91 11.60 -0.25
C LEU A 20 0.23 11.01 0.60
N ILE A 21 0.21 11.24 1.91
CA ILE A 21 1.20 10.70 2.85
C ILE A 21 1.17 9.17 2.82
N ALA A 22 0.00 8.55 2.85
CA ALA A 22 -0.14 7.11 2.80
C ALA A 22 0.43 6.53 1.49
N TRP A 23 0.17 7.16 0.34
CA TRP A 23 0.76 6.73 -0.93
C TRP A 23 2.29 6.88 -0.95
N ALA A 24 2.82 7.98 -0.43
CA ALA A 24 4.26 8.18 -0.33
C ALA A 24 4.91 7.12 0.58
N LEU A 25 4.31 6.85 1.74
CA LEU A 25 4.79 5.83 2.69
C LEU A 25 4.76 4.41 2.09
N PHE A 26 3.76 4.10 1.26
CA PHE A 26 3.71 2.83 0.54
C PHE A 26 4.85 2.71 -0.49
N ILE A 27 5.15 3.77 -1.24
CA ILE A 27 6.26 3.76 -2.19
C ILE A 27 7.61 3.61 -1.47
N LEU A 28 7.79 4.30 -0.34
CA LEU A 28 8.98 4.20 0.50
C LEU A 28 9.07 2.87 1.29
N SER A 29 8.09 1.96 1.19
CA SER A 29 8.11 0.72 1.96
C SER A 29 9.23 -0.23 1.52
N ILE A 30 9.61 -0.25 0.23
CA ILE A 30 10.63 -1.14 -0.34
C ILE A 30 12.01 -0.99 0.35
N PRO A 31 12.61 0.22 0.44
CA PRO A 31 13.90 0.39 1.11
C PRO A 31 13.82 0.15 2.63
N SER A 32 12.62 0.16 3.21
CA SER A 32 12.40 0.05 4.65
C SER A 32 12.02 -1.34 5.16
N ALA A 33 12.22 -2.39 4.34
CA ALA A 33 11.78 -3.74 4.66
C ALA A 33 10.28 -3.81 5.03
N ASN A 34 9.43 -3.07 4.31
CA ASN A 34 7.98 -2.96 4.49
C ASN A 34 7.49 -2.31 5.80
N VAL A 35 8.37 -1.75 6.64
CA VAL A 35 7.96 -1.12 7.91
C VAL A 35 7.09 0.13 7.66
N LEU A 36 7.46 0.95 6.68
CA LEU A 36 6.70 2.18 6.37
C LEU A 36 5.30 1.89 5.82
N VAL A 37 5.06 0.68 5.30
CA VAL A 37 3.73 0.27 4.84
C VAL A 37 2.72 0.22 5.99
N LEU A 38 3.15 -0.19 7.19
CA LEU A 38 2.30 -0.24 8.37
C LEU A 38 1.94 1.17 8.84
N VAL A 39 2.90 2.10 8.78
CA VAL A 39 2.64 3.51 9.09
C VAL A 39 1.64 4.11 8.10
N GLY A 40 1.81 3.86 6.79
CA GLY A 40 0.86 4.29 5.76
C GLY A 40 -0.55 3.72 5.97
N LEU A 41 -0.65 2.47 6.43
CA LEU A 41 -1.92 1.84 6.76
C LEU A 41 -2.60 2.51 7.95
N VAL A 42 -1.84 2.79 9.03
CA VAL A 42 -2.36 3.50 10.21
C VAL A 42 -2.88 4.88 9.80
N VAL A 43 -2.11 5.64 9.01
CA VAL A 43 -2.53 6.95 8.48
C VAL A 43 -3.85 6.80 7.69
N SER A 44 -3.95 5.77 6.85
CA SER A 44 -5.16 5.50 6.07
C SER A 44 -6.37 5.21 6.97
N TYR A 45 -6.23 4.41 8.02
CA TYR A 45 -7.33 4.12 8.96
C TYR A 45 -7.75 5.34 9.79
N VAL A 46 -6.79 6.15 10.25
CA VAL A 46 -7.08 7.37 11.01
C VAL A 46 -7.83 8.38 10.12
N ALA A 47 -7.35 8.59 8.89
CA ALA A 47 -7.97 9.52 7.95
C ALA A 47 -9.28 8.99 7.34
N ARG A 48 -9.55 7.69 7.44
CA ARG A 48 -10.77 7.06 6.91
C ARG A 48 -12.05 7.69 7.45
N GLY A 49 -12.06 8.09 8.72
CA GLY A 49 -13.24 8.64 9.38
C GLY A 49 -13.59 10.07 8.96
N THR A 50 -12.61 10.82 8.47
CA THR A 50 -12.76 12.26 8.16
C THR A 50 -12.71 12.56 6.66
N ALA A 51 -12.17 11.66 5.84
CA ALA A 51 -12.06 11.87 4.41
C ALA A 51 -13.42 11.77 3.69
N VAL A 52 -13.61 12.59 2.67
CA VAL A 52 -14.80 12.60 1.79
C VAL A 52 -14.40 12.59 0.31
N GLY A 53 -15.36 12.28 -0.56
CA GLY A 53 -15.18 12.32 -2.02
C GLY A 53 -14.02 11.46 -2.54
N VAL A 54 -13.20 12.03 -3.42
CA VAL A 54 -12.07 11.34 -4.08
C VAL A 54 -11.03 10.86 -3.05
N ALA A 55 -10.71 11.66 -2.02
CA ALA A 55 -9.74 11.27 -1.00
C ALA A 55 -10.18 10.00 -0.25
N ARG A 56 -11.48 9.85 0.03
CA ARG A 56 -12.03 8.66 0.69
C ARG A 56 -11.85 7.40 -0.16
N GLN A 57 -12.05 7.49 -1.48
CA GLN A 57 -11.87 6.37 -2.40
C GLN A 57 -10.42 5.90 -2.43
N HIS A 58 -9.46 6.84 -2.47
CA HIS A 58 -8.04 6.51 -2.41
C HIS A 58 -7.67 5.83 -1.08
N ILE A 59 -8.21 6.30 0.05
CA ILE A 59 -7.99 5.65 1.36
C ILE A 59 -8.55 4.23 1.40
N GLU A 60 -9.73 3.97 0.81
CA GLU A 60 -10.24 2.59 0.72
C GLU A 60 -9.38 1.70 -0.15
N ALA A 61 -8.95 2.23 -1.29
CA ALA A 61 -8.07 1.51 -2.19
C ALA A 61 -6.71 1.20 -1.54
N GLN A 62 -6.14 2.14 -0.77
CA GLN A 62 -4.91 1.92 0.00
C GLN A 62 -5.08 0.80 1.02
N ILE A 63 -6.15 0.82 1.81
CA ILE A 63 -6.44 -0.22 2.80
C ILE A 63 -6.66 -1.58 2.11
N SER A 64 -7.46 -1.63 1.05
CA SER A 64 -7.73 -2.86 0.29
C SER A 64 -6.46 -3.43 -0.35
N LEU A 65 -5.64 -2.57 -0.97
CA LEU A 65 -4.37 -2.92 -1.59
C LEU A 65 -3.41 -3.52 -0.55
N PHE A 66 -3.30 -2.89 0.63
CA PHE A 66 -2.48 -3.40 1.72
C PHE A 66 -2.93 -4.81 2.15
N TRP A 67 -4.22 -5.02 2.39
CA TRP A 67 -4.72 -6.32 2.84
C TRP A 67 -4.54 -7.40 1.77
N SER A 68 -4.79 -7.07 0.50
CA SER A 68 -4.55 -7.99 -0.61
C SER A 68 -3.08 -8.42 -0.67
N VAL A 69 -2.17 -7.44 -0.68
CA VAL A 69 -0.73 -7.69 -0.77
C VAL A 69 -0.19 -8.40 0.48
N SER A 70 -0.74 -8.12 1.66
CA SER A 70 -0.34 -8.78 2.92
C SER A 70 -0.62 -10.28 2.88
N TRP A 71 -1.82 -10.70 2.46
CA TRP A 71 -2.15 -12.12 2.36
C TRP A 71 -1.27 -12.87 1.35
N TRP A 72 -1.05 -12.26 0.18
CA TRP A 72 -0.17 -12.84 -0.83
C TRP A 72 1.31 -12.88 -0.38
N THR A 73 1.76 -11.88 0.38
CA THR A 73 3.11 -11.85 0.94
C THR A 73 3.29 -12.97 1.97
N ILE A 74 2.31 -13.18 2.85
CA ILE A 74 2.32 -14.31 3.81
C ILE A 74 2.38 -15.64 3.06
N ALA A 75 1.55 -15.82 2.03
CA ALA A 75 1.55 -17.04 1.20
C ALA A 75 2.91 -17.27 0.51
N ALA A 76 3.52 -16.21 -0.05
CA ALA A 76 4.84 -16.28 -0.65
C ALA A 76 5.92 -16.65 0.37
N TRP A 77 5.90 -16.07 1.56
CA TRP A 77 6.84 -16.41 2.64
C TRP A 77 6.71 -17.86 3.11
N ILE A 78 5.48 -18.38 3.22
CA ILE A 78 5.25 -19.80 3.52
C ILE A 78 5.83 -20.68 2.41
N GLY A 79 5.59 -20.33 1.14
CA GLY A 79 6.15 -21.04 -0.01
C GLY A 79 7.68 -21.04 -0.02
N ILE A 80 8.31 -19.89 0.26
CA ILE A 80 9.76 -19.76 0.40
C ILE A 80 10.28 -20.63 1.56
N ALA A 81 9.63 -20.60 2.73
CA ALA A 81 10.07 -21.36 3.90
C ALA A 81 10.00 -22.88 3.66
N VAL A 82 8.89 -23.36 3.08
CA VAL A 82 8.72 -24.78 2.72
C VAL A 82 9.74 -25.18 1.66
N SER A 83 9.94 -24.35 0.64
CA SER A 83 10.90 -24.62 -0.43
C SER A 83 12.34 -24.59 0.07
N ALA A 84 12.68 -23.70 1.00
CA ALA A 84 13.99 -23.64 1.65
C ALA A 84 14.27 -24.90 2.46
N LEU A 85 13.28 -25.43 3.18
CA LEU A 85 13.44 -26.70 3.89
C LEU A 85 13.62 -27.88 2.91
N ALA A 86 12.86 -27.90 1.81
CA ALA A 86 13.01 -28.89 0.75
C ALA A 86 14.34 -28.74 -0.05
N SER A 87 14.97 -27.56 -0.01
CA SER A 87 16.24 -27.29 -0.69
C SER A 87 17.41 -28.05 -0.06
N VAL A 88 17.26 -28.54 1.18
CA VAL A 88 18.22 -29.47 1.81
C VAL A 88 18.42 -30.73 0.96
N PHE A 89 17.37 -31.15 0.24
CA PHE A 89 17.42 -32.28 -0.69
C PHE A 89 17.72 -31.88 -2.14
N LEU A 90 18.15 -30.63 -2.39
CA LEU A 90 18.37 -30.01 -3.72
C LEU A 90 17.12 -29.88 -4.61
N VAL A 91 16.04 -30.61 -4.31
CA VAL A 91 14.76 -30.56 -5.04
C VAL A 91 14.00 -29.24 -4.79
N GLY A 92 14.23 -28.59 -3.65
CA GLY A 92 13.54 -27.34 -3.30
C GLY A 92 14.05 -26.09 -4.04
N ILE A 93 15.23 -26.12 -4.67
CA ILE A 93 15.87 -24.94 -5.27
C ILE A 93 15.02 -24.31 -6.39
N PRO A 94 14.49 -25.07 -7.37
CA PRO A 94 13.63 -24.50 -8.41
C PRO A 94 12.36 -23.85 -7.85
N PHE A 95 11.75 -24.46 -6.82
CA PHE A 95 10.57 -23.92 -6.15
C PHE A 95 10.91 -22.66 -5.35
N LEU A 96 12.06 -22.64 -4.66
CA LEU A 96 12.52 -21.47 -3.93
C LEU A 96 12.71 -20.29 -4.87
N LEU A 97 13.39 -20.48 -6.01
CA LEU A 97 13.56 -19.44 -7.02
C LEU A 97 12.21 -18.95 -7.55
N LEU A 98 11.26 -19.85 -7.78
CA LEU A 98 9.91 -19.49 -8.23
C LEU A 98 9.17 -18.64 -7.19
N PHE A 99 9.18 -19.01 -5.91
CA PHE A 99 8.50 -18.22 -4.87
C PHE A 99 9.19 -16.89 -4.59
N VAL A 100 10.52 -16.83 -4.66
CA VAL A 100 11.28 -15.57 -4.58
C VAL A 100 10.92 -14.65 -5.76
N LEU A 101 10.80 -15.21 -6.97
CA LEU A 101 10.38 -14.44 -8.15
C LEU A 101 8.94 -13.93 -8.01
N ILE A 102 8.02 -14.74 -7.48
CA ILE A 102 6.64 -14.31 -7.17
C ILE A 102 6.65 -13.16 -6.16
N TRP A 103 7.43 -13.29 -5.07
CA TRP A 103 7.56 -12.23 -4.06
C TRP A 103 8.11 -10.92 -4.65
N PHE A 104 9.09 -11.03 -5.55
CA PHE A 104 9.64 -9.88 -6.26
C PHE A 104 8.60 -9.22 -7.20
N LEU A 105 7.91 -10.00 -8.02
CA LEU A 105 6.85 -9.51 -8.92
C LEU A 105 5.72 -8.83 -8.14
N LEU A 106 5.34 -9.39 -7.01
CA LEU A 106 4.33 -8.82 -6.12
C LEU A 106 4.79 -7.47 -5.52
N SER A 107 6.06 -7.36 -5.14
CA SER A 107 6.64 -6.09 -4.67
C SER A 107 6.64 -5.02 -5.76
N VAL A 108 7.00 -5.38 -6.99
CA VAL A 108 6.95 -4.49 -8.15
C VAL A 108 5.51 -4.05 -8.44
N TRP A 109 4.57 -5.01 -8.46
CA TRP A 109 3.14 -4.72 -8.68
C TRP A 109 2.57 -3.76 -7.63
N PHE A 110 2.84 -4.00 -6.34
CA PHE A 110 2.43 -3.12 -5.25
C PHE A 110 2.96 -1.69 -5.44
N THR A 111 4.21 -1.58 -5.85
CA THR A 111 4.87 -0.28 -6.11
C THR A 111 4.22 0.45 -7.27
N VAL A 112 4.00 -0.24 -8.40
CA VAL A 112 3.35 0.34 -9.58
C VAL A 112 1.96 0.85 -9.22
N LYS A 113 1.15 0.03 -8.54
CA LYS A 113 -0.18 0.45 -8.07
C LYS A 113 -0.11 1.64 -7.12
N SER A 114 0.94 1.72 -6.29
CA SER A 114 1.12 2.84 -5.36
C SER A 114 1.50 4.15 -6.03
N VAL A 115 2.38 4.08 -7.04
CA VAL A 115 2.74 5.24 -7.86
C VAL A 115 1.53 5.73 -8.68
N LEU A 116 0.77 4.81 -9.29
CA LEU A 116 -0.43 5.17 -10.04
C LEU A 116 -1.50 5.81 -9.14
N GLY A 117 -1.71 5.26 -7.94
CA GLY A 117 -2.61 5.85 -6.96
C GLY A 117 -2.20 7.27 -6.56
N LEU A 118 -0.90 7.50 -6.33
CA LEU A 118 -0.36 8.83 -6.03
C LEU A 118 -0.62 9.83 -7.18
N ILE A 119 -0.32 9.44 -8.42
CA ILE A 119 -0.50 10.29 -9.60
C ILE A 119 -1.99 10.63 -9.79
N ASN A 120 -2.89 9.65 -9.67
CA ASN A 120 -4.32 9.87 -9.79
C ASN A 120 -4.85 10.83 -8.71
N LEU A 121 -4.36 10.71 -7.47
CA LEU A 121 -4.73 11.61 -6.38
C LEU A 121 -4.23 13.05 -6.62
N LEU A 122 -3.00 13.21 -7.14
CA LEU A 122 -2.47 14.52 -7.53
C LEU A 122 -3.29 15.17 -8.64
N GLN A 123 -3.80 14.36 -9.57
CA GLN A 123 -4.69 14.79 -10.66
C GLN A 123 -6.16 14.97 -10.22
N ASN A 124 -6.48 14.80 -8.92
CA ASN A 124 -7.85 14.84 -8.38
C ASN A 124 -8.81 13.85 -9.08
N ARG A 125 -8.29 12.75 -9.60
CA ARG A 125 -9.06 11.71 -10.28
C ARG A 125 -9.44 10.57 -9.32
N PRO A 126 -10.62 9.96 -9.51
CA PRO A 126 -10.94 8.70 -8.85
C PRO A 126 -9.94 7.61 -9.26
N ILE A 127 -9.77 6.62 -8.39
CA ILE A 127 -8.83 5.51 -8.57
C ILE A 127 -9.41 4.37 -9.40
#